data_AF-A0A2A5V0U8-F1
#
_entry.id   AF-A0A2A5V0U8-F1
#
_cell.length_a   1.000
_cell.length_b   1.000
_cell.length_c   1.000
_cell.angle_alpha   90.00
_cell.angle_beta   90.00
_cell.angle_gamma   90.00
#
_symmetry.space_group_name_H-M   'P 1'
#
loop_
_entity.id
_entity.type
_entity.pdbx_description
1 polymer ?
#
loop_
_entity_poly.entity_id
_entity_poly.type
_entity_poly.pdbx_seq_one_letter_code
_entity_poly.pdbx_strand_id
1 'polypeptide(L)' 'MKYNNKQLTIENINFRSLVQKYGTPAYCYSYSKLKENINNFKQNFKSFSPLICFSVKSNTNVNIIKE' A
#
# COMPACT_ATOMS: atom_id res chain seq x y z
N MET A 1 7.07 -1.74 4.06
CA MET A 1 8.47 -1.68 3.58
C MET A 1 9.39 -1.74 4.78
N LYS A 2 10.44 -2.55 4.74
CA LYS A 2 11.39 -2.71 5.84
C LYS A 2 12.79 -2.96 5.28
N TYR A 3 13.81 -2.51 6.01
CA TYR A 3 15.19 -2.87 5.74
C TYR A 3 15.55 -4.14 6.51
N ASN A 4 15.96 -5.17 5.78
CA ASN A 4 16.50 -6.40 6.36
C ASN A 4 17.91 -6.58 5.79
N ASN A 5 18.93 -6.71 6.64
CA ASN A 5 20.33 -6.89 6.22
C ASN A 5 20.78 -5.85 5.17
N LYS A 6 20.47 -4.57 5.40
CA LYS A 6 20.77 -3.45 4.48
C LYS A 6 20.06 -3.51 3.11
N GLN A 7 19.09 -4.40 2.93
CA GLN A 7 18.28 -4.50 1.72
C GLN A 7 16.86 -4.04 1.99
N LEU A 8 16.34 -3.14 1.14
CA LEU A 8 14.96 -2.70 1.21
C LEU A 8 14.04 -3.79 0.64
N THR A 9 13.00 -4.13 1.39
CA THR A 9 12.00 -5.12 0.99
C THR A 9 10.57 -4.57 1.13
N ILE A 10 9.68 -5.07 0.27
CA ILE A 10 8.24 -4.81 0.28
C ILE A 10 7.50 -6.12 0.02
N GLU A 11 6.48 -6.45 0.83
CA GLU A 11 5.79 -7.75 0.75
C GLU A 11 6.76 -8.96 0.72
N ASN A 12 7.86 -8.89 1.50
CA ASN A 12 8.94 -9.89 1.51
C ASN A 12 9.71 -10.04 0.16
N ILE A 13 9.54 -9.11 -0.77
CA ILE A 13 10.26 -9.05 -2.06
C ILE A 13 11.34 -7.97 -1.97
N ASN A 14 12.54 -8.29 -2.45
CA ASN A 14 13.65 -7.34 -2.52
C ASN A 14 13.44 -6.29 -3.62
N PHE A 15 13.67 -5.01 -3.33
CA PHE A 15 13.57 -3.94 -4.33
C PHE A 15 14.51 -4.13 -5.53
N ARG A 16 15.70 -4.70 -5.34
CA ARG A 16 16.67 -4.92 -6.42
C ARG A 16 16.11 -5.84 -7.51
N SER A 17 15.35 -6.88 -7.15
CA SER A 17 14.71 -7.75 -8.13
C SER A 17 13.54 -7.07 -8.84
N LEU A 18 12.79 -6.22 -8.14
CA LEU A 18 11.74 -5.41 -8.74
C LEU A 18 12.30 -4.42 -9.76
N VAL A 19 13.39 -3.73 -9.42
CA VAL A 19 14.07 -2.78 -10.33
C VAL A 19 14.62 -3.50 -11.56
N GLN A 20 15.23 -4.67 -11.39
CA GLN A 20 15.73 -5.45 -12.53
C GLN A 20 14.60 -5.92 -13.45
N LYS A 21 13.42 -6.21 -12.91
CA LYS A 21 12.26 -6.69 -13.68
C LYS A 21 11.46 -5.58 -14.35
N TYR A 22 11.23 -4.47 -13.65
CA TYR A 22 10.29 -3.41 -14.08
C TYR A 22 10.96 -2.09 -14.44
N GLY A 23 12.26 -1.93 -14.18
CA GLY A 23 13.00 -0.71 -14.46
C GLY A 23 12.70 0.45 -13.49
N THR A 24 13.31 1.60 -13.76
CA THR A 24 13.16 2.84 -12.97
C THR A 24 13.07 4.05 -13.90
N PRO A 25 12.31 5.12 -13.55
CA PRO A 25 11.57 5.30 -12.29
C PRO A 25 10.24 4.53 -12.27
N ALA A 26 9.86 4.02 -11.09
CA ALA A 26 8.60 3.31 -10.88
C ALA A 26 8.04 3.59 -9.47
N TYR A 27 6.71 3.64 -9.36
CA TYR A 27 6.01 3.65 -8.07
C TYR A 27 5.75 2.20 -7.63
N CYS A 28 5.94 1.93 -6.34
CA CYS A 28 5.70 0.62 -5.74
C CYS A 28 4.88 0.78 -4.45
N TYR A 29 3.71 0.15 -4.40
CA TYR A 29 2.79 0.22 -3.27
C TYR A 29 2.72 -1.14 -2.55
N SER A 30 2.60 -1.11 -1.23
CA SER A 30 2.37 -2.31 -0.42
C SER A 30 0.88 -2.53 -0.28
N TYR A 31 0.39 -3.59 -0.90
CA TYR A 31 -1.03 -3.94 -0.86
C TYR A 31 -1.49 -4.29 0.55
N SER A 32 -0.68 -5.07 1.29
CA SER A 32 -1.00 -5.43 2.66
C SER A 32 -1.13 -4.20 3.54
N LYS A 33 -0.25 -3.19 3.33
CA LYS A 33 -0.32 -1.94 4.09
C LYS A 33 -1.56 -1.10 3.78
N LEU A 34 -1.98 -1.05 2.51
CA LEU A 34 -3.22 -0.37 2.14
C LEU A 34 -4.43 -0.99 2.84
N LYS A 35 -4.56 -2.33 2.81
CA LYS A 35 -5.63 -3.06 3.50
C LYS A 35 -5.57 -2.88 5.01
N GLU A 36 -4.39 -3.01 5.61
CA GLU A 36 -4.18 -2.83 7.04
C GLU A 36 -4.65 -1.44 7.49
N ASN A 37 -4.28 -0.39 6.75
CA ASN A 37 -4.67 0.98 7.08
C ASN A 37 -6.21 1.17 7.06
N ILE A 38 -6.89 0.67 6.03
CA ILE A 38 -8.35 0.76 5.93
C ILE A 38 -9.03 -0.06 7.04
N ASN A 39 -8.53 -1.27 7.31
CA ASN A 39 -9.08 -2.12 8.36
C ASN A 39 -8.90 -1.48 9.74
N ASN A 40 -7.72 -0.96 10.06
CA ASN A 40 -7.46 -0.27 11.32
C ASN A 40 -8.37 0.96 11.46
N PHE A 41 -8.56 1.74 10.39
CA PHE A 41 -9.48 2.87 10.39
C PHE A 41 -10.92 2.42 10.69
N LYS A 42 -11.42 1.40 9.99
CA LYS A 42 -12.76 0.82 10.24
C LYS A 42 -12.92 0.33 11.68
N GLN A 43 -11.92 -0.36 12.23
CA GLN A 43 -11.97 -0.88 13.60
C GLN A 43 -12.04 0.24 14.64
N ASN A 44 -11.26 1.31 14.46
CA ASN A 44 -11.25 2.44 15.40
C ASN A 44 -12.59 3.21 15.43
N PHE A 45 -13.35 3.21 14.33
CA PHE A 45 -14.65 3.86 14.23
C PHE A 45 -15.83 2.88 14.25
N LYS A 46 -15.61 1.65 14.72
CA LYS A 46 -16.62 0.57 14.69
C LYS A 46 -17.88 0.88 15.50
N SER A 47 -17.79 1.71 16.53
CA SER A 47 -18.94 2.01 17.42
C SER A 47 -20.11 2.69 16.72
N PHE A 48 -19.86 3.47 15.67
CA PHE A 48 -20.90 4.14 14.89
C PHE A 48 -20.82 3.90 13.38
N SER A 49 -19.78 3.20 12.92
CA SER A 49 -19.64 2.68 11.55
C SER A 49 -19.92 3.73 10.45
N PRO A 50 -19.10 4.80 10.36
CA PRO A 50 -19.32 5.86 9.38
C PRO A 50 -19.16 5.37 7.93
N LEU A 51 -19.74 6.13 7.00
CA LEU A 51 -19.35 6.04 5.60
C LEU A 51 -17.91 6.54 5.44
N ILE A 52 -17.04 5.69 4.93
CA ILE A 52 -15.62 6.00 4.71
C ILE A 52 -15.41 6.23 3.22
N CYS A 53 -15.10 7.47 2.84
CA CYS A 53 -14.81 7.85 1.46
C CYS A 53 -13.30 8.06 1.27
N PHE A 54 -12.69 7.31 0.35
CA PHE A 54 -11.30 7.54 -0.03
C PHE A 54 -11.17 8.84 -0.83
N SER A 55 -10.17 9.66 -0.49
CA SER A 55 -9.90 10.90 -1.22
C SER A 55 -9.12 10.61 -2.51
N VAL A 56 -9.83 10.51 -3.63
CA VAL A 56 -9.26 10.13 -4.94
C VAL A 56 -8.11 11.04 -5.39
N LYS A 57 -8.11 12.32 -4.99
CA LYS A 57 -7.00 13.25 -5.24
C LYS A 57 -5.65 12.79 -4.68
N SER A 58 -5.64 11.92 -3.67
CA SER A 58 -4.41 11.39 -3.07
C SER A 58 -3.77 10.30 -3.92
N ASN A 59 -4.55 9.52 -4.66
CA ASN A 59 -4.05 8.53 -5.60
C ASN A 59 -5.17 8.13 -6.58
N THR A 60 -5.04 8.49 -7.85
CA THR A 60 -6.04 8.25 -8.91
C THR A 60 -5.86 6.92 -9.64
N ASN A 61 -4.95 6.05 -9.17
CA ASN A 61 -4.73 4.75 -9.78
C ASN A 61 -5.99 3.88 -9.68
N VAL A 62 -6.58 3.54 -10.83
CA VAL A 62 -7.85 2.80 -10.92
C VAL A 62 -7.77 1.41 -10.28
N ASN A 63 -6.60 0.76 -10.30
CA ASN A 63 -6.45 -0.53 -9.66
C ASN A 63 -6.55 -0.37 -8.15
N ILE A 64 -5.85 0.60 -7.55
CA ILE A 64 -5.92 0.88 -6.10
C ILE A 64 -7.34 1.26 -5.66
N ILE A 65 -8.07 2.04 -6.46
CA ILE A 65 -9.43 2.48 -6.12
C ILE A 65 -10.44 1.32 -6.11
N LYS A 66 -10.17 0.24 -6.86
CA LYS A 66 -11.06 -0.93 -6.97
C LYS A 66 -10.81 -2.02 -5.91
N GLU A 67 -9.72 -1.93 -5.14
CA GLU A 67 -9.37 -2.88 -4.07
C GLU A 67 -10.27 -2.78 -2.83
#